data_AF-A0AAJ6JR11-F1
#
_entry.id   AF-A0AAJ6JR11-F1
#
_cell.length_a   1.000
_cell.length_b   1.000
_cell.length_c   1.000
_cell.angle_alpha   90.00
_cell.angle_beta   90.00
_cell.angle_gamma   90.00
#
_symmetry.space_group_name_H-M   'P 1'
#
loop_
_entity.id
_entity.type
_entity.pdbx_description
1 polymer ?
#
loop_
_entity_poly.entity_id
_entity_poly.type
_entity_poly.pdbx_seq_one_letter_code
_entity_poly.pdbx_strand_id
1 'polypeptide(L)'
;MPPDWEGRIHHDVRIGDRLVLIECFSYPLDFEVGKPSVFDKRKKFILEKVDQAGSLAERVAKEPKGTNFDVSWAKSIEWRVVSPFVEFAWQIDEPLYDEAGMPRVLQVHELLDNLTDGRVPTEALVPLIKELRKVELQGNWY
;
A
#
# COMPACT_ATOMS: atom_id res chain seq x y z
N MET A 1 19.66 22.87 0.25
CA MET A 1 18.25 22.62 0.61
C MET A 1 18.03 21.14 0.36
N PRO A 2 17.82 20.29 1.39
CA PRO A 2 17.44 18.92 1.11
C PRO A 2 15.99 18.91 0.60
N PRO A 3 15.66 18.06 -0.38
CA PRO A 3 14.31 17.97 -0.93
C PRO A 3 13.36 17.53 0.17
N ASP A 4 12.34 18.33 0.40
CA ASP A 4 11.34 18.22 1.48
C ASP A 4 10.35 17.05 1.33
N TRP A 5 10.63 16.14 0.40
CA TRP A 5 9.76 15.06 -0.10
C TRP A 5 10.25 13.64 0.24
N GLU A 6 11.41 13.46 0.88
CA GLU A 6 11.89 12.14 1.28
C GLU A 6 11.13 11.63 2.53
N GLY A 7 10.10 10.82 2.31
CA GLY A 7 9.58 9.87 3.31
C GLY A 7 8.74 10.47 4.43
N ARG A 8 7.67 11.22 4.10
CA ARG A 8 6.62 11.55 5.10
C ARG A 8 5.49 10.53 5.02
N ILE A 9 4.96 10.14 6.17
CA ILE A 9 3.62 9.55 6.30
C ILE A 9 2.63 10.70 6.21
N HIS A 10 1.58 10.55 5.39
CA HIS A 10 0.49 11.51 5.39
C HIS A 10 -0.39 11.37 6.62
N HIS A 11 -0.70 10.13 7.04
CA HIS A 11 -1.50 9.85 8.22
C HIS A 11 -1.08 8.57 8.94
N ASP A 12 -1.16 8.57 10.27
CA ASP A 12 -1.04 7.38 11.11
C ASP A 12 -2.34 7.15 11.90
N VAL A 13 -2.70 5.88 12.06
CA VAL A 13 -3.89 5.47 12.81
C VAL A 13 -3.51 4.44 13.86
N ARG A 14 -3.90 4.70 15.10
CA ARG A 14 -3.78 3.76 16.21
C ARG A 14 -5.06 2.95 16.37
N ILE A 15 -4.91 1.61 16.36
CA ILE A 15 -5.99 0.66 16.67
C ILE A 15 -5.47 -0.28 17.77
N GLY A 16 -5.81 0.00 19.03
CA GLY A 16 -5.29 -0.78 20.16
C GLY A 16 -3.77 -0.66 20.29
N ASP A 17 -3.07 -1.80 20.09
CA ASP A 17 -1.60 -1.91 20.03
C ASP A 17 -1.06 -2.04 18.60
N ARG A 18 -1.89 -1.79 17.59
CA ARG A 18 -1.52 -1.77 16.18
C ARG A 18 -1.40 -0.33 15.66
N LEU A 19 -0.31 -0.05 14.96
CA LEU A 19 -0.09 1.19 14.22
C LEU A 19 -0.32 0.93 12.73
N VAL A 20 -1.15 1.74 12.08
CA VAL A 20 -1.35 1.70 10.62
C VAL A 20 -0.82 3.01 10.02
N LEU A 21 0.18 2.89 9.15
CA LEU A 21 0.81 4.00 8.45
C LEU A 21 0.21 4.15 7.05
N ILE A 22 -0.19 5.37 6.68
CA ILE A 22 -0.94 5.62 5.45
C ILE A 22 -0.20 6.65 4.58
N GLU A 23 0.16 6.22 3.37
CA GLU A 23 0.68 7.10 2.32
C GLU A 23 -0.41 7.37 1.28
N CYS A 24 -0.98 8.57 1.30
CA CYS A 24 -1.93 9.00 0.27
C CYS A 24 -1.19 9.49 -0.98
N PHE A 25 -1.72 9.23 -2.17
CA PHE A 25 -1.29 9.93 -3.38
C PHE A 25 -2.48 10.29 -4.26
N SER A 26 -2.26 11.23 -5.19
CA SER A 26 -3.13 11.44 -6.33
C SER A 26 -2.30 11.87 -7.54
N TYR A 27 -2.84 11.66 -8.73
CA TYR A 27 -2.27 12.15 -9.98
C TYR A 27 -3.40 12.69 -10.86
N PRO A 28 -3.15 13.67 -11.75
CA PRO A 28 -4.16 14.12 -12.70
C PRO A 28 -4.60 12.93 -13.56
N LEU A 29 -5.92 12.72 -13.70
CA LEU A 29 -6.45 11.75 -14.66
C LEU A 29 -6.02 12.19 -16.06
N ASP A 30 -5.05 11.49 -16.62
CA ASP A 30 -4.67 11.67 -18.01
C ASP A 30 -5.74 10.98 -18.88
N PHE A 31 -6.46 11.75 -19.69
CA PHE A 31 -7.54 11.25 -20.54
C PHE A 31 -7.03 10.35 -21.69
N GLU A 32 -5.72 10.25 -21.89
CA GLU A 32 -5.07 9.31 -22.82
C GLU A 32 -4.97 7.86 -22.27
N VAL A 33 -5.99 7.42 -21.52
CA VAL A 33 -6.09 6.22 -20.64
C VAL A 33 -5.70 4.87 -21.29
N GLY A 34 -5.47 4.80 -22.60
CA GLY A 34 -5.16 3.55 -23.31
C GLY A 34 -3.72 3.36 -23.78
N LYS A 35 -2.80 4.32 -23.62
CA LYS A 35 -1.42 4.16 -24.13
C LYS A 35 -0.57 3.28 -23.18
N PRO A 36 0.15 2.25 -23.66
CA PRO A 36 1.00 1.41 -22.82
C PRO A 36 2.00 2.21 -21.98
N SER A 37 2.58 3.28 -22.54
CA SER A 37 3.53 4.15 -21.84
C SER A 37 2.92 4.93 -20.68
N VAL A 38 1.61 5.20 -20.71
CA VAL A 38 0.89 5.82 -19.58
C VAL A 38 0.70 4.81 -18.46
N PHE A 39 0.41 3.56 -18.81
CA PHE A 39 0.29 2.46 -17.84
C PHE A 39 1.62 2.18 -17.14
N ASP A 40 2.74 2.12 -17.87
CA ASP A 40 4.06 1.89 -17.28
C ASP A 40 4.50 3.02 -16.34
N LYS A 41 4.19 4.27 -16.70
CA LYS A 41 4.41 5.41 -15.80
C LYS A 41 3.58 5.29 -14.51
N ARG A 42 2.31 4.89 -14.63
CA ARG A 42 1.44 4.67 -13.47
C ARG A 42 1.97 3.55 -12.58
N LYS A 43 2.39 2.42 -13.16
CA LYS A 43 3.01 1.32 -12.42
C LYS A 43 4.21 1.80 -11.62
N LYS A 44 5.13 2.50 -12.30
CA LYS A 44 6.34 3.03 -11.67
C LYS A 44 5.99 3.95 -10.49
N PHE A 45 5.07 4.89 -10.70
CA PHE A 45 4.66 5.83 -9.66
C PHE A 45 4.03 5.13 -8.44
N ILE A 46 3.14 4.15 -8.67
CA ILE A 46 2.55 3.37 -7.59
C ILE A 46 3.62 2.59 -6.83
N LEU A 47 4.56 1.95 -7.55
CA LEU A 47 5.65 1.20 -6.93
C LEU A 47 6.56 2.10 -6.08
N GLU A 48 6.86 3.32 -6.54
CA GLU A 48 7.60 4.30 -5.75
C GLU A 48 6.86 4.65 -4.44
N LYS A 49 5.52 4.75 -4.48
CA LYS A 49 4.71 5.01 -3.29
C LYS A 49 4.64 3.83 -2.33
N VAL A 50 4.56 2.62 -2.86
CA VAL A 50 4.61 1.39 -2.09
C VAL A 50 5.98 1.24 -1.41
N ASP A 51 7.07 1.49 -2.13
CA ASP A 51 8.43 1.47 -1.59
C ASP A 51 8.65 2.53 -0.50
N GLN A 52 8.15 3.76 -0.73
CA GLN A 52 8.19 4.84 0.26
C GLN A 52 7.48 4.45 1.56
N ALA A 53 6.26 3.91 1.45
CA ALA A 53 5.47 3.51 2.61
C ALA A 53 6.12 2.34 3.37
N GLY A 54 6.62 1.33 2.65
CA GLY A 54 7.33 0.19 3.23
C GLY A 54 8.62 0.59 3.93
N SER A 55 9.48 1.35 3.26
CA SER A 55 10.76 1.85 3.82
C SER A 55 10.55 2.66 5.10
N LEU A 56 9.48 3.45 5.14
CA LEU A 56 9.15 4.25 6.32
C LEU A 56 8.62 3.38 7.46
N ALA A 57 7.77 2.39 7.18
CA ALA A 57 7.34 1.42 8.17
C ALA A 57 8.53 0.64 8.77
N GLU A 58 9.48 0.22 7.94
CA GLU A 58 10.72 -0.42 8.42
C GLU A 58 11.54 0.50 9.31
N ARG A 59 11.66 1.78 8.94
CA ARG A 59 12.39 2.77 9.74
C ARG A 59 11.71 2.98 11.08
N VAL A 60 10.39 3.16 11.11
CA VAL A 60 9.61 3.33 12.35
C VAL A 60 9.70 2.08 13.23
N ALA A 61 9.74 0.88 12.64
CA ALA A 61 9.95 -0.36 13.39
C ALA A 61 11.33 -0.42 14.05
N LYS A 62 12.38 0.06 13.38
CA LYS A 62 13.76 0.12 13.90
C LYS A 62 13.94 1.24 14.93
N GLU A 63 13.28 2.37 14.72
CA GLU A 63 13.39 3.61 15.49
C GLU A 63 12.00 4.06 15.97
N PRO A 64 11.40 3.39 16.96
CA PRO A 64 10.00 3.65 17.37
C PRO A 64 9.83 4.96 18.16
N LYS A 65 10.91 5.69 18.41
CA LYS A 65 10.91 6.98 19.12
C LYS A 65 11.75 7.99 18.37
N GLY A 66 11.17 9.16 18.13
CA GLY A 66 11.85 10.33 17.59
C GLY A 66 11.54 11.57 18.40
N THR A 67 12.06 12.71 17.96
CA THR A 67 11.88 14.00 18.65
C THR A 67 10.42 14.44 18.71
N ASN A 68 9.58 13.95 17.79
CA ASN A 68 8.17 14.36 17.64
C ASN A 68 7.18 13.18 17.59
N PHE A 69 7.61 11.94 17.83
CA PHE A 69 6.73 10.77 17.89
C PHE A 69 7.25 9.70 18.86
N ASP A 70 6.34 8.97 19.49
CA ASP A 70 6.63 7.76 20.27
C ASP A 70 5.58 6.71 19.93
N VAL A 71 5.99 5.71 19.14
CA VAL A 71 5.16 4.57 18.75
C VAL A 71 5.64 3.27 19.41
N SER A 72 6.42 3.36 20.49
CA SER A 72 6.89 2.17 21.23
C SER A 72 5.76 1.35 21.87
N TRP A 73 4.54 1.90 21.91
CA TRP A 73 3.33 1.20 22.31
C TRP A 73 2.85 0.19 21.25
N ALA A 74 3.26 0.34 19.99
CA ALA A 74 2.81 -0.50 18.90
C ALA A 74 3.53 -1.86 18.93
N LYS A 75 2.76 -2.96 18.95
CA LYS A 75 3.26 -4.33 18.82
C LYS A 75 3.29 -4.80 17.36
N SER A 76 2.50 -4.16 16.51
CA SER A 76 2.48 -4.39 15.07
C SER A 76 2.39 -3.07 14.32
N ILE A 77 3.09 -3.01 13.19
CA ILE A 77 3.07 -1.88 12.27
C ILE A 77 2.61 -2.40 10.92
N GLU A 78 1.46 -1.92 10.49
CA GLU A 78 0.93 -2.12 9.15
C GLU A 78 1.10 -0.83 8.36
N TRP A 79 1.11 -0.95 7.04
CA TRP A 79 1.15 0.20 6.16
C TRP A 79 0.33 -0.02 4.90
N ARG A 80 -0.28 1.06 4.41
CA ARG A 80 -1.12 1.10 3.23
C ARG A 80 -0.81 2.35 2.41
N VAL A 81 -0.96 2.22 1.11
CA VAL A 81 -0.97 3.32 0.16
C VAL A 81 -2.42 3.57 -0.25
N VAL A 82 -2.84 4.82 -0.34
CA VAL A 82 -4.23 5.17 -0.62
C VAL A 82 -4.34 6.06 -1.85
N SER A 83 -5.12 5.60 -2.83
CA SER A 83 -5.45 6.34 -4.05
C SER A 83 -6.92 6.76 -4.03
N PRO A 84 -7.28 7.94 -4.55
CA PRO A 84 -8.67 8.29 -4.82
C PRO A 84 -9.27 7.51 -6.01
N PHE A 85 -8.45 6.75 -6.76
CA PHE A 85 -8.85 6.04 -7.97
C PHE A 85 -8.88 4.52 -7.78
N VAL A 86 -9.61 3.81 -8.64
CA VAL A 86 -9.53 2.34 -8.70
C VAL A 86 -8.19 2.01 -9.35
N GLU A 87 -7.26 1.50 -8.56
CA GLU A 87 -5.98 1.03 -9.07
C GLU A 87 -6.11 -0.44 -9.46
N PHE A 88 -5.77 -0.76 -10.70
CA PHE A 88 -5.73 -2.14 -11.15
C PHE A 88 -4.41 -2.76 -10.67
N ALA A 89 -4.49 -3.78 -9.81
CA ALA A 89 -3.31 -4.57 -9.48
C ALA A 89 -2.95 -5.45 -10.69
N TRP A 90 -1.74 -5.26 -11.24
CA TRP A 90 -1.23 -6.04 -12.37
C TRP A 90 -0.44 -7.29 -11.95
N GLN A 91 -0.30 -7.50 -10.65
CA GLN A 91 0.50 -8.54 -10.00
C GLN A 91 -0.15 -8.89 -8.65
N ILE A 92 -0.21 -10.18 -8.29
CA ILE A 92 -0.92 -10.68 -7.10
C ILE A 92 0.02 -11.08 -5.95
N ASP A 93 1.24 -10.57 -6.03
CA ASP A 93 2.38 -10.84 -5.17
C ASP A 93 2.98 -9.52 -4.64
N GLU A 94 4.09 -9.61 -3.92
CA GLU A 94 4.82 -8.41 -3.50
C GLU A 94 5.31 -7.64 -4.75
N PRO A 95 5.32 -6.29 -4.71
CA PRO A 95 5.06 -5.46 -3.54
C PRO A 95 3.60 -4.99 -3.43
N LEU A 96 2.69 -5.43 -4.30
CA LEU A 96 1.32 -4.90 -4.36
C LEU A 96 0.37 -5.53 -3.34
N TYR A 97 0.70 -6.71 -2.84
CA TYR A 97 -0.05 -7.40 -1.80
C TYR A 97 0.87 -7.80 -0.66
N ASP A 98 0.38 -7.73 0.57
CA ASP A 98 1.11 -8.23 1.74
C ASP A 98 1.09 -9.77 1.85
N GLU A 99 1.80 -10.30 2.84
CA GLU A 99 1.88 -11.76 3.09
C GLU A 99 0.51 -12.39 3.37
N ALA A 100 -0.40 -11.63 3.98
CA ALA A 100 -1.76 -12.07 4.24
C ALA A 100 -2.62 -12.09 2.96
N GLY A 101 -2.17 -11.48 1.87
CA GLY A 101 -2.92 -11.35 0.62
C GLY A 101 -3.82 -10.12 0.61
N MET A 102 -3.55 -9.12 1.44
CA MET A 102 -4.23 -7.82 1.36
C MET A 102 -3.56 -6.92 0.33
N PRO A 103 -4.33 -6.21 -0.50
CA PRO A 103 -3.78 -5.15 -1.33
C PRO A 103 -3.09 -4.09 -0.45
N ARG A 104 -1.89 -3.69 -0.84
CA ARG A 104 -1.18 -2.57 -0.21
C ARG A 104 -1.67 -1.23 -0.71
N VAL A 105 -2.22 -1.18 -1.92
CA VAL A 105 -2.84 0.01 -2.52
C VAL A 105 -4.34 -0.12 -2.40
N LEU A 106 -4.96 0.81 -1.68
CA LEU A 106 -6.38 0.82 -1.36
C LEU A 106 -7.04 2.11 -1.85
N GLN A 107 -8.33 2.04 -2.10
CA GLN A 107 -9.18 3.22 -2.09
C GLN A 107 -9.49 3.67 -0.67
N VAL A 108 -9.97 4.91 -0.55
CA VAL A 108 -10.41 5.47 0.74
C VAL A 108 -11.47 4.59 1.41
N HIS A 109 -12.44 4.05 0.66
CA HIS A 109 -13.48 3.22 1.27
C HIS A 109 -12.93 1.85 1.72
N GLU A 110 -12.03 1.23 0.94
CA GLU A 110 -11.37 -0.03 1.30
C GLU A 110 -10.45 0.15 2.53
N LEU A 111 -9.82 1.32 2.65
CA LEU A 111 -9.08 1.69 3.85
C LEU A 111 -10.03 1.80 5.06
N LEU A 112 -11.17 2.48 4.91
CA LEU A 112 -12.15 2.58 6.00
C LEU A 112 -12.60 1.19 6.46
N ASP A 113 -12.94 0.30 5.53
CA ASP A 113 -13.31 -1.08 5.85
C ASP A 113 -12.17 -1.82 6.59
N ASN A 114 -10.92 -1.64 6.14
CA ASN A 114 -9.74 -2.20 6.79
C ASN A 114 -9.50 -1.65 8.22
N LEU A 115 -9.89 -0.40 8.48
CA LEU A 115 -9.73 0.27 9.78
C LEU A 115 -10.88 -0.02 10.75
N THR A 116 -12.13 -0.18 10.28
CA THR A 116 -13.32 -0.29 11.15
C THR A 116 -13.68 -1.71 11.54
N ASP A 117 -13.52 -2.68 10.64
CA ASP A 117 -14.09 -4.02 10.87
C ASP A 117 -13.09 -4.98 11.50
N GLY A 118 -11.80 -4.63 11.55
CA GLY A 118 -10.71 -5.56 11.85
C GLY A 118 -10.61 -6.73 10.86
N ARG A 119 -11.54 -6.79 9.89
CA ARG A 119 -11.61 -7.74 8.80
C ARG A 119 -10.88 -7.15 7.62
N VAL A 120 -10.23 -8.06 6.95
CA VAL A 120 -9.45 -7.88 5.73
C VAL A 120 -10.50 -7.75 4.60
N PRO A 121 -10.65 -6.62 3.87
CA PRO A 121 -11.57 -6.53 2.72
C PRO A 121 -11.44 -7.72 1.74
N THR A 122 -10.25 -8.33 1.67
CA THR A 122 -9.97 -9.53 0.88
C THR A 122 -9.99 -10.83 1.69
N GLU A 123 -10.48 -10.91 2.94
CA GLU A 123 -10.37 -12.10 3.79
C GLU A 123 -10.97 -13.34 3.13
N ALA A 124 -12.13 -13.16 2.50
CA ALA A 124 -12.79 -14.19 1.70
C ALA A 124 -12.00 -14.58 0.43
N LEU A 125 -11.16 -13.67 -0.07
CA LEU A 125 -10.32 -13.84 -1.25
C LEU A 125 -8.90 -14.29 -0.92
N VAL A 126 -8.45 -14.23 0.34
CA VAL A 126 -7.10 -14.67 0.76
C VAL A 126 -6.79 -16.11 0.32
N PRO A 127 -7.71 -17.09 0.46
CA PRO A 127 -7.47 -18.44 -0.06
C PRO A 127 -7.24 -18.46 -1.58
N LEU A 128 -8.05 -17.72 -2.33
CA LEU A 128 -7.93 -17.59 -3.79
C LEU A 128 -6.62 -16.89 -4.19
N ILE A 129 -6.21 -15.85 -3.47
CA ILE A 129 -4.95 -15.15 -3.68
C ILE A 129 -3.76 -16.09 -3.43
N LYS A 130 -3.80 -16.88 -2.35
CA LYS A 130 -2.78 -17.90 -2.04
C LYS A 130 -2.73 -19.01 -3.08
N GLU A 131 -3.87 -19.37 -3.67
CA GLU A 131 -3.95 -20.32 -4.78
C GLU A 131 -3.35 -19.71 -6.05
N LEU A 132 -3.77 -18.51 -6.44
CA LEU A 132 -3.26 -17.78 -7.62
C LEU A 132 -1.75 -17.51 -7.53
N ARG A 133 -1.20 -17.23 -6.35
CA ARG A 133 0.26 -17.09 -6.13
C ARG A 133 1.05 -18.37 -6.41
N LYS A 134 0.41 -19.54 -6.37
CA LYS A 134 1.01 -20.84 -6.72
C LYS A 134 0.84 -21.20 -8.19
N VAL A 135 0.06 -20.41 -8.93
CA VAL A 135 -0.15 -20.57 -10.36
C VAL A 135 0.72 -19.53 -11.06
N GLU A 136 1.74 -19.98 -11.80
CA GLU A 136 2.38 -19.10 -12.79
C GLU A 136 1.29 -18.67 -13.78
N LEU A 137 0.95 -17.37 -13.79
CA LEU A 137 0.14 -16.79 -14.85
C LEU A 137 0.99 -16.76 -16.14
N GLN A 138 1.08 -17.90 -16.82
CA GLN A 138 1.62 -17.98 -18.16
C GLN A 138 0.59 -17.38 -19.13
N GLY A 139 0.70 -16.07 -19.35
CA GLY A 139 0.01 -15.36 -20.40
C GLY A 139 1.02 -14.59 -21.24
N ASN A 140 1.05 -14.87 -22.56
CA ASN A 140 1.61 -13.91 -23.50
C ASN A 140 0.59 -12.78 -23.63
N TRP A 141 0.91 -11.62 -23.06
CA TRP A 141 0.10 -10.42 -23.17
C TRP A 141 0.60 -9.63 -24.39
N TYR A 142 -0.21 -9.62 -25.44
CA TYR A 142 0.04 -8.93 -26.72
C TYR A 142 -0.06 -7.41 -26.58
#